data_AF-A0A6N3UKE9-F1
#
_entry.id   AF-A0A6N3UKE9-F1
#
_cell.length_a   1.000
_cell.length_b   1.000
_cell.length_c   1.000
_cell.angle_alpha   90.00
_cell.angle_beta   90.00
_cell.angle_gamma   90.00
#
_symmetry.space_group_name_H-M   'P 1'
#
loop_
_entity.id
_entity.type
_entity.pdbx_description
1 polymer ?
#
loop_
_entity_poly.entity_id
_entity_poly.type
_entity_poly.pdbx_seq_one_letter_code
_entity_poly.pdbx_strand_id
1 'polypeptide(L)'
;MTISRRGFIAGLAITGAAAPAAFYGHRELTRVDEPVTPGEATVDLADTAGQQLADQLRGLWTIRFNGRDAGLDGLPSDGLEMWLDIAPRGRGVRGYLDTAQVLHSQQTPRYRILGDLVEPDAKHLHWRLTRSDAPHGVPDYELSFSLDEVWGMYGNAGSGTLSGRVQRLDRPLALPEQDNHVVALKRTFPEARERIGLNPTLLAWLVSPEHRLFHQLWHASRDTWHDLSETKRNALRGIGWQPGQRDKERDARGPRKDRNGSGVDFFFMHRHMLRTARSMQHLPSWPAFPMPQPELERDRAGFARYFDNHDGSALPPTWLAEGDEFYTQWLSDIKQPETFHSNFEVWESRYRDPRYLSTLTLGQFGSEVELGLHDWLHMRWASVPRDPSNGAPVPWARDPADFSARWYVPENDFLGDPFSSHVNPVFWCFHGWIDDRLEDWFRAHERFHPGELTRREVNGVPWFAPGRWVEVDDPWLGPLTHGCSTTPGLASGKTVEMDPETMKLALRITFGDEKTLDSLFRKIPRRPWYARHLVTKAPHRE
;
A
#
# COMPACT_ATOMS: atom_id res chain seq x y z
N MET A 1 28.18 -34.30 40.04
CA MET A 1 28.94 -33.13 40.51
C MET A 1 28.00 -32.21 41.27
N THR A 2 28.12 -32.15 42.58
CA THR A 2 27.31 -31.31 43.48
C THR A 2 27.99 -29.95 43.60
N ILE A 3 27.48 -28.94 42.90
CA ILE A 3 27.95 -27.56 43.07
C ILE A 3 27.42 -27.06 44.42
N SER A 4 28.32 -26.71 45.34
CA SER A 4 27.92 -26.24 46.66
C SER A 4 27.26 -24.86 46.53
N ARG A 5 26.17 -24.62 47.26
CA ARG A 5 25.48 -23.31 47.33
C ARG A 5 26.44 -22.17 47.66
N ARG A 6 27.52 -22.43 48.41
CA ARG A 6 28.55 -21.44 48.74
C ARG A 6 29.45 -21.09 47.55
N GLY A 7 29.78 -22.07 46.69
CA GLY A 7 30.57 -21.82 45.47
C GLY A 7 29.79 -21.03 44.41
N PHE A 8 28.49 -21.27 44.29
CA PHE A 8 27.61 -20.50 43.39
C PHE A 8 27.41 -19.05 43.86
N ILE A 9 27.20 -18.83 45.16
CA ILE A 9 27.06 -17.47 45.74
C ILE A 9 28.38 -16.69 45.68
N ALA A 10 29.52 -17.35 45.93
CA ALA A 10 30.84 -16.72 45.79
C ALA A 10 31.16 -16.37 44.32
N GLY A 11 30.79 -17.25 43.38
CA GLY A 11 30.88 -16.96 41.95
C GLY A 11 30.04 -15.75 41.54
N LEU A 12 28.78 -15.67 41.98
CA LEU A 12 27.89 -14.52 41.73
C LEU A 12 28.42 -13.22 42.35
N ALA A 13 29.02 -13.27 43.54
CA ALA A 13 29.59 -12.09 44.19
C ALA A 13 30.86 -11.58 43.49
N ILE A 14 31.73 -12.48 43.01
CA ILE A 14 32.95 -12.11 42.26
C ILE A 14 32.59 -11.57 40.88
N THR A 15 31.66 -12.20 40.15
CA THR A 15 31.20 -11.69 38.85
C THR A 15 30.42 -10.38 38.99
N GLY A 16 29.64 -10.24 40.08
CA GLY A 16 28.87 -9.04 40.41
C GLY A 16 29.72 -7.83 40.85
N ALA A 17 30.94 -8.03 41.34
CA ALA A 17 31.89 -6.96 41.66
C ALA A 17 32.89 -6.67 40.52
N ALA A 18 33.28 -7.70 39.76
CA ALA A 18 34.23 -7.57 38.66
C ALA A 18 33.64 -6.86 37.43
N ALA A 19 32.36 -7.07 37.11
CA ALA A 19 31.73 -6.39 35.98
C ALA A 19 31.59 -4.87 36.18
N PRO A 20 31.13 -4.35 37.35
CA PRO A 20 31.13 -2.91 37.62
C PRO A 20 32.55 -2.33 37.67
N ALA A 21 33.53 -3.05 38.22
CA ALA A 21 34.92 -2.60 38.28
C ALA A 21 35.58 -2.56 36.88
N ALA A 22 35.28 -3.53 36.02
CA ALA A 22 35.73 -3.54 34.62
C ALA A 22 35.03 -2.45 33.80
N PHE A 23 33.74 -2.21 34.02
CA PHE A 23 33.00 -1.12 33.39
C PHE A 23 33.49 0.25 33.85
N TYR A 24 33.74 0.43 35.15
CA TYR A 24 34.30 1.64 35.71
C TYR A 24 35.75 1.86 35.25
N GLY A 25 36.57 0.82 35.25
CA GLY A 25 37.94 0.86 34.74
C GLY A 25 37.98 1.18 33.25
N HIS A 26 37.10 0.59 32.44
CA HIS A 26 36.97 0.94 31.02
C HIS A 26 36.51 2.39 30.84
N ARG A 27 35.52 2.85 31.61
CA ARG A 27 35.00 4.22 31.56
C ARG A 27 36.02 5.27 31.97
N GLU A 28 36.88 4.98 32.96
CA GLU A 28 37.99 5.86 33.34
C GLU A 28 39.15 5.78 32.33
N LEU A 29 39.39 4.63 31.70
CA LEU A 29 40.41 4.47 30.64
C LEU A 29 40.02 5.12 29.30
N THR A 30 38.73 5.22 29.00
CA THR A 30 38.19 5.88 27.79
C THR A 30 37.71 7.31 28.06
N ARG A 31 37.88 7.79 29.29
CA ARG A 31 37.51 9.14 29.68
C ARG A 31 38.43 10.13 28.97
N VAL A 32 37.87 10.93 28.09
CA VAL A 32 38.53 12.13 27.61
C VAL A 32 38.45 13.16 28.74
N ASP A 33 39.59 13.61 29.25
CA ASP A 33 39.67 14.53 30.41
C ASP A 33 38.91 15.84 30.16
N GLU A 34 38.86 16.28 28.90
CA GLU A 34 38.14 17.48 28.45
C GLU A 34 37.33 17.16 27.18
N PRO A 35 36.12 16.58 27.30
CA PRO A 35 35.29 16.33 26.14
C PRO A 35 34.88 17.67 25.51
N VAL A 36 35.28 17.89 24.26
CA VAL A 36 34.86 19.07 23.49
C VAL A 36 33.41 18.86 23.06
N THR A 37 32.56 19.84 23.34
CA THR A 37 31.17 19.84 22.85
C THR A 37 31.13 19.86 21.32
N PRO A 38 30.02 19.47 20.67
CA PRO A 38 29.85 19.67 19.23
C PRO A 38 30.18 21.13 18.84
N GLY A 39 30.88 21.31 17.71
CA GLY A 39 31.32 22.63 17.26
C GLY A 39 30.16 23.51 16.78
N GLU A 40 29.60 23.19 15.62
CA GLU A 40 28.42 23.86 15.06
C GLU A 40 27.29 22.86 14.83
N ALA A 41 26.05 23.34 14.87
CA ALA A 41 24.89 22.53 14.53
C ALA A 41 24.88 22.21 13.03
N THR A 42 24.52 20.97 12.69
CA THR A 42 24.29 20.53 11.32
C THR A 42 22.81 20.20 11.11
N VAL A 43 22.38 20.15 9.85
CA VAL A 43 21.05 19.61 9.53
C VAL A 43 21.03 18.13 9.89
N ASP A 44 20.18 17.77 10.84
CA ASP A 44 20.13 16.42 11.41
C ASP A 44 18.71 15.84 11.24
N LEU A 45 18.53 15.14 10.13
CA LEU A 45 17.26 14.50 9.74
C LEU A 45 17.19 13.10 10.32
N ALA A 46 15.97 12.64 10.63
CA ALA A 46 15.77 11.26 11.07
C ALA A 46 16.33 10.27 10.04
N ASP A 47 17.07 9.27 10.53
CA ASP A 47 17.46 8.10 9.76
C ASP A 47 16.27 7.15 9.56
N THR A 48 16.48 6.02 8.90
CA THR A 48 15.39 5.07 8.60
C THR A 48 14.74 4.53 9.88
N ALA A 49 15.51 4.24 10.93
CA ALA A 49 14.97 3.77 12.21
C ALA A 49 14.14 4.86 12.92
N GLY A 50 14.63 6.10 12.93
CA GLY A 50 13.90 7.24 13.47
C GLY A 50 12.61 7.55 12.71
N GLN A 51 12.61 7.43 11.38
CA GLN A 51 11.41 7.58 10.55
C GLN A 51 10.38 6.48 10.84
N GLN A 52 10.83 5.24 11.01
CA GLN A 52 9.95 4.13 11.38
C GLN A 52 9.28 4.36 12.73
N LEU A 53 10.06 4.74 13.74
CA LEU A 53 9.53 5.07 15.06
C LEU A 53 8.56 6.26 14.99
N ALA A 54 8.87 7.28 14.19
CA ALA A 54 7.96 8.40 13.95
C ALA A 54 6.63 7.94 13.34
N ASP A 55 6.64 7.08 12.32
CA ASP A 55 5.43 6.53 11.69
C ASP A 55 4.60 5.67 12.67
N GLN A 56 5.25 4.94 13.57
CA GLN A 56 4.62 4.17 14.63
C GLN A 56 4.00 5.05 15.71
N LEU A 57 4.58 6.22 16.01
CA LEU A 57 4.05 7.14 17.00
C LEU A 57 2.96 8.07 16.46
N ARG A 58 3.07 8.49 15.19
CA ARG A 58 2.15 9.43 14.56
C ARG A 58 0.72 8.88 14.54
N GLY A 59 -0.24 9.72 14.95
CA GLY A 59 -1.67 9.43 14.86
C GLY A 59 -2.44 9.70 16.16
N LEU A 60 -3.58 9.02 16.28
CA LEU A 60 -4.55 9.20 17.37
C LEU A 60 -4.44 8.07 18.37
N TRP A 61 -4.44 8.39 19.66
CA TRP A 61 -4.29 7.44 20.75
C TRP A 61 -5.39 7.63 21.78
N THR A 62 -6.00 6.55 22.24
CA THR A 62 -6.88 6.57 23.41
C THR A 62 -6.03 6.40 24.66
N ILE A 63 -6.07 7.35 25.60
CA ILE A 63 -5.20 7.36 26.79
C ILE A 63 -6.01 7.14 28.07
N ARG A 64 -5.42 6.40 29.01
CA ARG A 64 -5.98 6.13 30.35
C ARG A 64 -4.89 6.22 31.40
N PHE A 65 -5.28 6.68 32.58
CA PHE A 65 -4.40 6.78 33.75
C PHE A 65 -4.83 5.79 34.83
N ASN A 66 -3.86 5.14 35.47
CA ASN A 66 -4.07 4.14 36.51
C ASN A 66 -3.16 4.40 37.70
N GLY A 67 -3.55 3.92 38.88
CA GLY A 67 -2.81 4.11 40.13
C GLY A 67 -3.49 5.10 41.08
N ARG A 68 -2.98 5.19 42.31
CA ARG A 68 -3.55 6.03 43.36
C ARG A 68 -3.47 7.52 43.06
N ASP A 69 -2.41 7.95 42.38
CA ASP A 69 -2.10 9.34 42.07
C ASP A 69 -2.42 9.68 40.59
N ALA A 70 -3.27 8.87 39.95
CA ALA A 70 -3.53 8.87 38.51
C ALA A 70 -4.24 10.13 37.99
N GLY A 71 -3.81 10.60 36.82
CA GLY A 71 -4.50 11.65 36.06
C GLY A 71 -3.67 12.92 35.88
N LEU A 72 -4.34 13.96 35.35
CA LEU A 72 -3.79 15.27 35.05
C LEU A 72 -4.74 16.36 35.54
N ASP A 73 -4.20 17.48 36.01
CA ASP A 73 -5.00 18.54 36.62
C ASP A 73 -5.95 19.16 35.58
N GLY A 74 -7.26 19.17 35.91
CA GLY A 74 -8.29 19.76 35.06
C GLY A 74 -8.78 18.88 33.91
N LEU A 75 -8.39 17.60 33.87
CA LEU A 75 -8.94 16.61 32.95
C LEU A 75 -9.71 15.50 33.70
N PRO A 76 -10.74 14.90 33.09
CA PRO A 76 -11.44 13.74 33.66
C PRO A 76 -10.54 12.49 33.69
N SER A 77 -10.97 11.44 34.41
CA SER A 77 -10.27 10.16 34.49
C SER A 77 -10.33 9.34 33.19
N ASP A 78 -11.40 9.52 32.41
CA ASP A 78 -11.73 8.70 31.24
C ASP A 78 -12.13 9.57 30.05
N GLY A 79 -12.17 8.95 28.85
CA GLY A 79 -12.55 9.63 27.61
C GLY A 79 -11.50 10.59 27.08
N LEU A 80 -10.24 10.38 27.46
CA LEU A 80 -9.10 11.16 27.01
C LEU A 80 -8.47 10.56 25.76
N GLU A 81 -7.96 11.44 24.91
CA GLU A 81 -7.15 11.08 23.76
C GLU A 81 -5.83 11.87 23.76
N MET A 82 -4.85 11.31 23.08
CA MET A 82 -3.54 11.89 22.84
C MET A 82 -3.29 11.85 21.32
N TRP A 83 -3.09 13.01 20.71
CA TRP A 83 -2.83 13.12 19.28
C TRP A 83 -1.38 13.53 19.08
N LEU A 84 -0.63 12.73 18.31
CA LEU A 84 0.80 12.91 18.10
C LEU A 84 1.11 13.14 16.64
N ASP A 85 1.95 14.13 16.36
CA ASP A 85 2.48 14.44 15.04
C ASP A 85 4.00 14.56 15.08
N ILE A 86 4.63 13.97 14.08
CA ILE A 86 6.07 13.99 13.84
C ILE A 86 6.24 14.21 12.34
N ALA A 87 6.98 15.24 11.92
CA ALA A 87 7.21 15.49 10.50
C ALA A 87 7.90 14.28 9.83
N PRO A 88 7.69 14.04 8.52
CA PRO A 88 8.24 12.89 7.78
C PRO A 88 9.69 12.50 8.10
N ARG A 89 10.60 13.50 8.13
CA ARG A 89 12.01 13.34 8.48
C ARG A 89 12.40 14.13 9.73
N GLY A 90 11.40 14.52 10.50
CA GLY A 90 11.55 15.29 11.72
C GLY A 90 11.95 14.41 12.90
N ARG A 91 12.60 15.04 13.87
CA ARG A 91 12.96 14.42 15.15
C ARG A 91 12.23 15.06 16.33
N GLY A 92 11.34 16.02 16.08
CA GLY A 92 10.52 16.65 17.10
C GLY A 92 9.15 15.98 17.21
N VAL A 93 8.73 15.68 18.42
CA VAL A 93 7.39 15.16 18.74
C VAL A 93 6.52 16.31 19.21
N ARG A 94 5.37 16.48 18.57
CA ARG A 94 4.37 17.49 18.95
C ARG A 94 3.01 16.81 19.10
N GLY A 95 2.14 17.42 19.90
CA GLY A 95 0.82 16.84 20.09
C GLY A 95 -0.08 17.59 21.04
N TYR A 96 -1.24 17.01 21.28
CA TYR A 96 -2.22 17.50 22.22
C TYR A 96 -2.79 16.35 23.06
N LEU A 97 -3.17 16.66 24.30
CA LEU A 97 -3.86 15.73 25.20
C LEU A 97 -5.05 16.44 25.84
N ASP A 98 -6.24 15.92 25.59
CA ASP A 98 -7.50 16.37 26.18
C ASP A 98 -8.59 15.30 25.98
N THR A 99 -9.83 15.61 26.35
CA THR A 99 -11.02 14.88 25.97
C THR A 99 -11.20 14.85 24.44
N ALA A 100 -11.76 13.76 23.93
CA ALA A 100 -12.11 13.63 22.50
C ALA A 100 -12.96 14.82 22.02
N GLN A 101 -13.92 15.26 22.84
CA GLN A 101 -14.79 16.40 22.49
C GLN A 101 -13.99 17.69 22.22
N VAL A 102 -12.98 18.01 23.04
CA VAL A 102 -12.17 19.21 22.86
C VAL A 102 -11.26 19.06 21.64
N LEU A 103 -10.59 17.92 21.49
CA LEU A 103 -9.66 17.68 20.38
C LEU A 103 -10.34 17.74 19.01
N HIS A 104 -11.59 17.26 18.92
CA HIS A 104 -12.41 17.38 17.71
C HIS A 104 -13.06 18.76 17.50
N SER A 105 -12.94 19.69 18.47
CA SER A 105 -13.50 21.04 18.39
C SER A 105 -12.48 22.10 17.98
N GLN A 106 -12.89 23.37 17.95
CA GLN A 106 -12.02 24.53 17.76
C GLN A 106 -11.46 25.08 19.09
N GLN A 107 -11.82 24.50 20.23
CA GLN A 107 -11.32 24.93 21.53
C GLN A 107 -9.83 24.62 21.68
N THR A 108 -9.10 25.44 22.44
CA THR A 108 -7.69 25.16 22.74
C THR A 108 -7.59 23.94 23.67
N PRO A 109 -6.88 22.85 23.28
CA PRO A 109 -6.68 21.69 24.14
C PRO A 109 -5.95 22.08 25.42
N ARG A 110 -6.22 21.38 26.51
CA ARG A 110 -5.69 21.67 27.84
C ARG A 110 -4.18 21.53 27.89
N TYR A 111 -3.64 20.47 27.30
CA TYR A 111 -2.21 20.19 27.29
C TYR A 111 -1.67 20.09 25.87
N ARG A 112 -0.51 20.71 25.66
CA ARG A 112 0.35 20.49 24.50
C ARG A 112 1.47 19.52 24.89
N ILE A 113 1.78 18.61 23.97
CA ILE A 113 2.88 17.65 24.08
C ILE A 113 4.10 18.21 23.34
N LEU A 114 5.26 18.17 23.99
CA LEU A 114 6.54 18.49 23.38
C LEU A 114 7.58 17.43 23.75
N GLY A 115 8.21 16.87 22.75
CA GLY A 115 9.29 15.89 22.92
C GLY A 115 10.18 15.82 21.69
N ASP A 116 11.06 14.83 21.67
CA ASP A 116 11.98 14.59 20.58
C ASP A 116 12.35 13.10 20.47
N LEU A 117 12.92 12.74 19.33
CA LEU A 117 13.45 11.42 18.97
C LEU A 117 14.93 11.59 18.58
N VAL A 118 15.69 12.36 19.36
CA VAL A 118 17.13 12.55 19.10
C VAL A 118 17.86 11.21 19.24
N GLU A 119 17.57 10.46 20.29
CA GLU A 119 17.99 9.08 20.45
C GLU A 119 16.76 8.19 20.28
N PRO A 120 16.47 7.67 19.07
CA PRO A 120 15.26 6.90 18.83
C PRO A 120 15.34 5.55 19.55
N ASP A 121 14.80 5.49 20.76
CA ASP A 121 14.61 4.27 21.52
C ASP A 121 13.14 4.10 21.89
N ALA A 122 12.48 3.15 21.24
CA ALA A 122 11.09 2.82 21.49
C ALA A 122 10.82 2.45 22.97
N LYS A 123 11.84 2.04 23.74
CA LYS A 123 11.72 1.68 25.16
C LYS A 123 11.87 2.85 26.13
N HIS A 124 12.42 3.97 25.67
CA HIS A 124 12.75 5.12 26.52
C HIS A 124 12.35 6.43 25.83
N LEU A 125 11.06 6.74 25.89
CA LEU A 125 10.50 7.97 25.32
C LEU A 125 10.15 8.95 26.44
N HIS A 126 10.62 10.21 26.34
CA HIS A 126 10.40 11.24 27.36
C HIS A 126 9.80 12.51 26.77
N TRP A 127 8.54 12.80 27.09
CA TRP A 127 7.83 13.96 26.57
C TRP A 127 7.27 14.83 27.69
N ARG A 128 7.13 16.12 27.43
CA ARG A 128 6.67 17.10 28.39
C ARG A 128 5.25 17.54 28.04
N LEU A 129 4.41 17.67 29.05
CA LEU A 129 3.10 18.29 28.95
C LEU A 129 3.17 19.73 29.44
N THR A 130 2.78 20.65 28.58
CA THR A 130 2.65 22.07 28.93
C THR A 130 1.19 22.44 28.86
N ARG A 131 0.64 22.97 29.96
CA ARG A 131 -0.73 23.49 29.96
C ARG A 131 -0.83 24.69 29.02
N SER A 132 -1.90 24.77 28.23
CA SER A 132 -2.02 25.80 27.18
C SER A 132 -2.15 27.23 27.71
N ASP A 133 -2.52 27.40 28.98
CA ASP A 133 -2.57 28.68 29.69
C ASP A 133 -1.35 28.87 30.63
N ALA A 134 -0.32 28.00 30.54
CA ALA A 134 0.86 28.07 31.40
C ALA A 134 1.65 29.37 31.14
N PRO A 135 1.95 30.16 32.18
CA PRO A 135 2.83 31.31 32.06
C PRO A 135 4.18 30.88 31.49
N HIS A 136 4.63 31.54 30.42
CA HIS A 136 5.93 31.28 29.78
C HIS A 136 6.13 29.86 29.21
N GLY A 137 5.06 29.05 29.11
CA GLY A 137 5.15 27.70 28.53
C GLY A 137 5.96 26.70 29.36
N VAL A 138 6.05 26.91 30.68
CA VAL A 138 6.72 25.97 31.60
C VAL A 138 5.96 24.63 31.60
N PRO A 139 6.65 23.49 31.44
CA PRO A 139 5.99 22.18 31.48
C PRO A 139 5.55 21.82 32.89
N ASP A 140 4.35 21.24 33.01
CA ASP A 140 3.73 20.83 34.27
C ASP A 140 4.04 19.36 34.59
N TYR A 141 4.11 18.51 33.55
CA TYR A 141 4.34 17.08 33.69
C TYR A 141 5.41 16.58 32.72
N GLU A 142 6.04 15.48 33.11
CA GLU A 142 6.83 14.62 32.24
C GLU A 142 6.16 13.25 32.10
N LEU A 143 6.09 12.78 30.87
CA LEU A 143 5.64 11.45 30.50
C LEU A 143 6.86 10.62 30.11
N SER A 144 7.00 9.45 30.73
CA SER A 144 8.00 8.45 30.36
C SER A 144 7.28 7.22 29.83
N PHE A 145 7.53 6.83 28.57
CA PHE A 145 6.87 5.71 27.89
C PHE A 145 7.85 4.66 27.36
N SER A 146 7.35 3.43 27.25
CA SER A 146 7.80 2.41 26.31
C SER A 146 6.70 2.08 25.31
N LEU A 147 7.07 1.91 24.05
CA LEU A 147 6.21 1.46 22.96
C LEU A 147 6.30 -0.06 22.82
N ASP A 148 5.17 -0.73 22.98
CA ASP A 148 4.97 -2.14 22.72
C ASP A 148 4.03 -2.31 21.51
N GLU A 149 4.39 -3.18 20.57
CA GLU A 149 3.64 -3.35 19.33
C GLU A 149 3.28 -4.80 19.06
N VAL A 150 2.04 -5.02 18.62
CA VAL A 150 1.66 -6.26 17.97
C VAL A 150 2.10 -6.19 16.51
N TRP A 151 2.89 -7.15 16.05
CA TRP A 151 3.48 -7.17 14.70
C TRP A 151 4.48 -6.04 14.39
N GLY A 152 5.09 -5.42 15.41
CA GLY A 152 6.02 -4.28 15.24
C GLY A 152 7.21 -4.54 14.30
N MET A 153 7.63 -5.80 14.12
CA MET A 153 8.64 -6.19 13.12
C MET A 153 8.24 -5.85 11.67
N TYR A 154 6.96 -5.61 11.40
CA TYR A 154 6.42 -5.20 10.11
C TYR A 154 6.07 -3.71 10.06
N GLY A 155 6.55 -2.90 11.02
CA GLY A 155 6.24 -1.48 11.12
C GLY A 155 4.83 -1.24 11.66
N ASN A 156 4.06 -0.37 11.02
CA ASN A 156 2.72 0.05 11.49
C ASN A 156 1.61 -0.96 11.10
N ALA A 157 1.93 -2.25 11.08
CA ALA A 157 1.07 -3.34 10.61
C ALA A 157 0.15 -3.91 11.71
N GLY A 158 0.13 -3.33 12.91
CA GLY A 158 -0.72 -3.77 14.02
C GLY A 158 -1.01 -2.64 15.01
N SER A 159 -1.54 -2.99 16.18
CA SER A 159 -1.83 -2.02 17.22
C SER A 159 -0.57 -1.71 18.05
N GLY A 160 -0.33 -0.43 18.30
CA GLY A 160 0.71 0.05 19.21
C GLY A 160 0.14 0.41 20.58
N THR A 161 0.89 0.13 21.65
CA THR A 161 0.58 0.52 23.02
C THR A 161 1.76 1.27 23.61
N LEU A 162 1.52 2.50 24.06
CA LEU A 162 2.47 3.24 24.90
C LEU A 162 2.11 2.98 26.36
N SER A 163 3.04 2.45 27.14
CA SER A 163 2.84 2.23 28.58
C SER A 163 3.93 2.94 29.37
N GLY A 164 3.60 3.50 30.53
CA GLY A 164 4.52 4.42 31.17
C GLY A 164 4.08 5.01 32.51
N ARG A 165 4.77 6.09 32.88
CA ARG A 165 4.54 6.88 34.10
C ARG A 165 4.42 8.36 33.79
N VAL A 166 3.72 9.05 34.68
CA VAL A 166 3.53 10.50 34.65
C VAL A 166 4.13 11.09 35.92
N GLN A 167 5.00 12.09 35.76
CA GLN A 167 5.62 12.79 36.88
C GLN A 167 5.23 14.26 36.85
N ARG A 168 4.86 14.81 38.00
CA ARG A 168 4.69 16.25 38.18
C ARG A 168 6.05 16.93 38.33
N LEU A 169 6.32 17.93 37.49
CA LEU A 169 7.61 18.63 37.49
C LEU A 169 7.73 19.67 38.62
N ASP A 170 6.62 20.06 39.24
CA ASP A 170 6.62 20.92 40.43
C ASP A 170 6.94 20.15 41.73
N ARG A 171 7.01 18.82 41.66
CA ARG A 171 7.25 17.95 42.81
C ARG A 171 8.74 17.66 43.00
N PRO A 172 9.31 17.84 44.19
CA PRO A 172 10.70 17.47 44.46
C PRO A 172 10.96 15.96 44.28
N LEU A 173 12.06 15.62 43.59
CA LEU A 173 12.49 14.22 43.37
C LEU A 173 12.84 13.47 44.68
N ALA A 174 13.08 14.18 45.78
CA ALA A 174 13.34 13.57 47.08
C ALA A 174 12.08 12.98 47.75
N LEU A 175 10.88 13.32 47.27
CA LEU A 175 9.64 12.75 47.76
C LEU A 175 9.42 11.34 47.18
N PRO A 176 8.62 10.48 47.84
CA PRO A 176 8.22 9.20 47.27
C PRO A 176 7.59 9.40 45.89
N GLU A 177 7.94 8.48 44.97
CA GLU A 177 7.43 8.47 43.61
C GLU A 177 5.90 8.35 43.60
N GLN A 178 5.25 9.05 42.68
CA GLN A 178 3.80 9.00 42.53
C GLN A 178 3.37 7.71 41.83
N ASP A 179 2.27 7.14 42.29
CA ASP A 179 1.60 6.00 41.63
C ASP A 179 0.67 6.53 40.53
N ASN A 180 1.26 7.11 39.49
CA ASN A 180 0.56 7.67 38.33
C ASN A 180 1.08 7.00 37.04
N HIS A 181 0.39 5.96 36.63
CA HIS A 181 0.68 5.18 35.45
C HIS A 181 -0.20 5.62 34.28
N VAL A 182 0.33 5.47 33.07
CA VAL A 182 -0.36 5.81 31.84
C VAL A 182 -0.28 4.67 30.84
N VAL A 183 -1.40 4.42 30.16
CA VAL A 183 -1.46 3.52 29.00
C VAL A 183 -2.20 4.24 27.89
N ALA A 184 -1.59 4.31 26.71
CA ALA A 184 -2.20 4.84 25.51
C ALA A 184 -2.23 3.76 24.42
N LEU A 185 -3.41 3.52 23.85
CA LEU A 185 -3.62 2.56 22.77
C LEU A 185 -3.77 3.30 21.45
N LYS A 186 -2.93 2.98 20.47
CA LYS A 186 -3.00 3.57 19.13
C LYS A 186 -4.30 3.14 18.47
N ARG A 187 -5.01 4.11 17.89
CA ARG A 187 -6.18 3.84 17.08
C ARG A 187 -5.74 3.27 15.73
N THR A 188 -6.26 2.09 15.38
CA THR A 188 -5.96 1.45 14.09
C THR A 188 -6.42 2.34 12.93
N PHE A 189 -5.57 2.44 11.90
CA PHE A 189 -5.92 3.14 10.66
C PHE A 189 -7.02 2.36 9.91
N PRO A 190 -8.19 2.98 9.63
CA PRO A 190 -9.28 2.28 8.96
C PRO A 190 -8.99 1.99 7.49
N GLU A 191 -9.33 0.79 7.05
CA GLU A 191 -9.11 0.35 5.66
C GLU A 191 -10.12 1.00 4.71
N ALA A 192 -9.76 1.18 3.44
CA ALA A 192 -10.63 1.86 2.48
C ALA A 192 -12.02 1.19 2.32
N ARG A 193 -12.06 -0.15 2.36
CA ARG A 193 -13.32 -0.94 2.34
C ARG A 193 -14.25 -0.67 3.53
N GLU A 194 -13.72 -0.19 4.64
CA GLU A 194 -14.51 0.17 5.84
C GLU A 194 -15.12 1.57 5.74
N ARG A 195 -14.79 2.31 4.68
CA ARG A 195 -15.19 3.71 4.46
C ARG A 195 -16.00 3.86 3.17
N ILE A 196 -15.62 3.11 2.14
CA ILE A 196 -16.31 3.07 0.86
C ILE A 196 -16.91 1.67 0.67
N GLY A 197 -18.19 1.53 0.99
CA GLY A 197 -18.90 0.26 0.83
C GLY A 197 -19.15 -0.10 -0.63
N LEU A 198 -18.71 -1.29 -1.04
CA LEU A 198 -19.12 -1.90 -2.31
C LEU A 198 -20.41 -2.70 -2.09
N ASN A 199 -21.40 -2.48 -2.95
CA ASN A 199 -22.68 -3.17 -2.84
C ASN A 199 -22.50 -4.68 -3.14
N PRO A 200 -23.40 -5.54 -2.66
CA PRO A 200 -23.23 -6.99 -2.78
C PRO A 200 -23.09 -7.50 -4.21
N THR A 201 -23.76 -6.86 -5.18
CA THR A 201 -23.70 -7.26 -6.60
C THR A 201 -22.33 -7.00 -7.20
N LEU A 202 -21.81 -5.77 -7.03
CA LEU A 202 -20.48 -5.40 -7.48
C LEU A 202 -19.43 -6.27 -6.78
N LEU A 203 -19.49 -6.37 -5.44
CA LEU A 203 -18.53 -7.14 -4.66
C LEU A 203 -18.50 -8.62 -5.10
N ALA A 204 -19.66 -9.25 -5.31
CA ALA A 204 -19.74 -10.64 -5.76
C ALA A 204 -19.09 -10.86 -7.14
N TRP A 205 -19.22 -9.90 -8.05
CA TRP A 205 -18.53 -9.95 -9.34
C TRP A 205 -17.02 -9.84 -9.17
N LEU A 206 -16.57 -8.85 -8.38
CA LEU A 206 -15.15 -8.57 -8.16
C LEU A 206 -14.41 -9.72 -7.49
N VAL A 207 -15.00 -10.30 -6.43
CA VAL A 207 -14.34 -11.39 -5.69
C VAL A 207 -14.46 -12.75 -6.38
N SER A 208 -15.22 -12.84 -7.48
CA SER A 208 -15.41 -14.09 -8.19
C SER A 208 -14.07 -14.66 -8.68
N PRO A 209 -13.88 -15.99 -8.62
CA PRO A 209 -12.63 -16.59 -9.08
C PRO A 209 -12.28 -16.22 -10.52
N GLU A 210 -13.29 -16.12 -11.38
CA GLU A 210 -13.11 -15.73 -12.76
C GLU A 210 -12.54 -14.32 -12.90
N HIS A 211 -13.12 -13.31 -12.23
CA HIS A 211 -12.67 -11.93 -12.37
C HIS A 211 -11.28 -11.70 -11.77
N ARG A 212 -11.01 -12.28 -10.60
CA ARG A 212 -9.68 -12.21 -9.96
C ARG A 212 -8.58 -12.80 -10.82
N LEU A 213 -8.82 -14.01 -11.36
CA LEU A 213 -7.86 -14.69 -12.23
C LEU A 213 -7.73 -13.98 -13.58
N PHE A 214 -8.83 -13.46 -14.14
CA PHE A 214 -8.80 -12.68 -15.38
C PHE A 214 -7.88 -11.47 -15.24
N HIS A 215 -8.09 -10.65 -14.21
CA HIS A 215 -7.30 -9.43 -14.01
C HIS A 215 -5.82 -9.76 -13.76
N GLN A 216 -5.53 -10.76 -12.92
CA GLN A 216 -4.16 -11.22 -12.69
C GLN A 216 -3.49 -11.71 -13.97
N LEU A 217 -4.16 -12.58 -14.74
CA LEU A 217 -3.58 -13.19 -15.92
C LEU A 217 -3.46 -12.21 -17.10
N TRP A 218 -4.41 -11.28 -17.23
CA TRP A 218 -4.35 -10.21 -18.22
C TRP A 218 -3.08 -9.38 -18.03
N HIS A 219 -2.79 -8.95 -16.79
CA HIS A 219 -1.54 -8.26 -16.46
C HIS A 219 -0.31 -9.16 -16.60
N ALA A 220 -0.33 -10.37 -16.03
CA ALA A 220 0.82 -11.27 -16.06
C ALA A 220 1.27 -11.62 -17.49
N SER A 221 0.32 -11.87 -18.40
CA SER A 221 0.63 -12.27 -19.78
C SER A 221 1.38 -11.17 -20.53
N ARG A 222 0.88 -9.94 -20.49
CA ARG A 222 1.47 -8.79 -21.20
C ARG A 222 2.75 -8.26 -20.55
N ASP A 223 2.83 -8.26 -19.22
CA ASP A 223 3.98 -7.71 -18.50
C ASP A 223 5.19 -8.62 -18.65
N THR A 224 4.99 -9.94 -18.60
CA THR A 224 6.09 -10.91 -18.67
C THR A 224 6.43 -11.36 -20.10
N TRP A 225 5.57 -11.10 -21.10
CA TRP A 225 5.68 -11.67 -22.46
C TRP A 225 7.09 -11.57 -23.05
N HIS A 226 7.73 -10.40 -22.91
CA HIS A 226 9.05 -10.10 -23.44
C HIS A 226 10.17 -10.99 -22.87
N ASP A 227 10.00 -11.50 -21.65
CA ASP A 227 10.96 -12.36 -20.94
C ASP A 227 10.62 -13.85 -21.01
N LEU A 228 9.40 -14.20 -21.45
CA LEU A 228 8.99 -15.60 -21.57
C LEU A 228 9.78 -16.32 -22.68
N SER A 229 10.18 -17.56 -22.40
CA SER A 229 10.73 -18.45 -23.43
C SER A 229 9.67 -18.80 -24.49
N GLU A 230 10.13 -19.12 -25.71
CA GLU A 230 9.23 -19.43 -26.83
C GLU A 230 8.30 -20.63 -26.52
N THR A 231 8.75 -21.58 -25.69
CA THR A 231 7.93 -22.69 -25.19
C THR A 231 6.75 -22.18 -24.36
N LYS A 232 6.98 -21.26 -23.42
CA LYS A 232 5.92 -20.65 -22.61
C LYS A 232 4.97 -19.80 -23.47
N ARG A 233 5.51 -18.99 -24.38
CA ARG A 233 4.71 -18.19 -25.33
C ARG A 233 3.78 -19.07 -26.16
N ASN A 234 4.30 -20.17 -26.71
CA ASN A 234 3.49 -21.12 -27.49
C ASN A 234 2.45 -21.85 -26.65
N ALA A 235 2.72 -22.09 -25.37
CA ALA A 235 1.73 -22.64 -24.46
C ALA A 235 0.59 -21.65 -24.18
N LEU A 236 0.91 -20.38 -23.91
CA LEU A 236 -0.08 -19.29 -23.73
C LEU A 236 -0.91 -19.06 -25.00
N ARG A 237 -0.28 -19.03 -26.19
CA ARG A 237 -0.98 -19.04 -27.48
C ARG A 237 -1.89 -20.26 -27.63
N GLY A 238 -1.44 -21.40 -27.15
CA GLY A 238 -2.17 -22.67 -27.20
C GLY A 238 -3.50 -22.65 -26.44
N ILE A 239 -3.59 -21.83 -25.39
CA ILE A 239 -4.76 -21.61 -24.54
C ILE A 239 -5.43 -20.24 -24.76
N GLY A 240 -5.04 -19.50 -25.81
CA GLY A 240 -5.68 -18.23 -26.19
C GLY A 240 -5.41 -17.05 -25.27
N TRP A 241 -4.34 -17.11 -24.46
CA TRP A 241 -3.99 -16.08 -23.47
C TRP A 241 -2.76 -15.25 -23.85
N GLN A 242 -2.34 -15.28 -25.10
CA GLN A 242 -1.30 -14.38 -25.61
C GLN A 242 -1.79 -12.91 -25.62
N PRO A 243 -0.94 -11.91 -25.33
CA PRO A 243 -1.37 -10.53 -25.21
C PRO A 243 -1.56 -9.89 -26.59
N GLY A 244 -2.81 -9.68 -26.99
CA GLY A 244 -3.19 -9.14 -28.29
C GLY A 244 -3.26 -10.18 -29.40
N GLN A 245 -3.08 -9.72 -30.64
CA GLN A 245 -3.17 -10.58 -31.82
C GLN A 245 -2.06 -11.65 -31.84
N ARG A 246 -2.45 -12.89 -32.12
CA ARG A 246 -1.52 -14.02 -32.25
C ARG A 246 -0.42 -13.73 -33.29
N ASP A 247 0.81 -14.07 -32.94
CA ASP A 247 2.04 -13.86 -33.70
C ASP A 247 2.39 -12.36 -33.94
N LYS A 248 1.60 -11.44 -33.35
CA LYS A 248 1.79 -9.99 -33.30
C LYS A 248 1.49 -9.48 -31.89
N GLU A 249 1.93 -10.24 -30.90
CA GLU A 249 1.62 -9.95 -29.52
C GLU A 249 2.23 -8.62 -29.06
N ARG A 250 1.54 -7.97 -28.12
CA ARG A 250 1.85 -6.63 -27.63
C ARG A 250 2.30 -6.73 -26.18
N ASP A 251 3.60 -6.96 -25.99
CA ASP A 251 4.21 -6.91 -24.66
C ASP A 251 4.15 -5.50 -24.05
N ALA A 252 3.96 -5.41 -22.75
CA ALA A 252 3.75 -4.13 -22.07
C ALA A 252 5.04 -3.54 -21.45
N ARG A 253 6.09 -4.35 -21.32
CA ARG A 253 7.33 -3.97 -20.62
C ARG A 253 8.60 -4.17 -21.44
N GLY A 254 8.51 -4.72 -22.65
CA GLY A 254 9.68 -4.89 -23.50
C GLY A 254 10.11 -3.61 -24.23
N PRO A 255 11.14 -3.71 -25.10
CA PRO A 255 11.81 -2.55 -25.69
C PRO A 255 10.94 -1.66 -26.57
N ARG A 256 9.80 -2.16 -27.05
CA ARG A 256 8.87 -1.46 -27.97
C ARG A 256 7.50 -1.17 -27.36
N LYS A 257 7.36 -1.29 -26.04
CA LYS A 257 6.11 -1.08 -25.29
C LYS A 257 5.39 0.23 -25.63
N ASP A 258 6.13 1.29 -25.91
CA ASP A 258 5.61 2.61 -26.26
C ASP A 258 5.06 2.71 -27.69
N ARG A 259 5.29 1.71 -28.57
CA ARG A 259 4.97 1.80 -30.01
C ARG A 259 4.30 0.55 -30.58
N ASN A 260 3.99 -0.43 -29.75
CA ASN A 260 3.37 -1.69 -30.18
C ASN A 260 1.85 -1.72 -29.95
N GLY A 261 1.26 -0.66 -29.38
CA GLY A 261 -0.17 -0.58 -29.08
C GLY A 261 -0.57 -1.13 -27.70
N SER A 262 0.37 -1.60 -26.88
CA SER A 262 0.07 -2.16 -25.55
C SER A 262 -0.59 -1.16 -24.58
N GLY A 263 -0.31 0.14 -24.73
CA GLY A 263 -1.00 1.20 -23.98
C GLY A 263 -2.46 1.40 -24.38
N VAL A 264 -2.83 1.07 -25.63
CA VAL A 264 -4.23 1.07 -26.07
C VAL A 264 -4.99 -0.06 -25.34
N ASP A 265 -4.37 -1.23 -25.21
CA ASP A 265 -4.94 -2.36 -24.46
C ASP A 265 -5.17 -1.99 -22.98
N PHE A 266 -4.19 -1.33 -22.36
CA PHE A 266 -4.27 -0.84 -20.97
C PHE A 266 -5.49 0.05 -20.75
N PHE A 267 -5.62 1.13 -21.52
CA PHE A 267 -6.73 2.05 -21.33
C PHE A 267 -8.08 1.40 -21.64
N PHE A 268 -8.15 0.62 -22.72
CA PHE A 268 -9.41 0.01 -23.14
C PHE A 268 -9.92 -1.01 -22.13
N MET A 269 -9.04 -1.87 -21.61
CA MET A 269 -9.42 -2.88 -20.60
C MET A 269 -9.97 -2.22 -19.34
N HIS A 270 -9.29 -1.20 -18.81
CA HIS A 270 -9.74 -0.50 -17.62
C HIS A 270 -11.02 0.31 -17.86
N ARG A 271 -11.18 0.97 -19.01
CA ARG A 271 -12.45 1.62 -19.39
C ARG A 271 -13.60 0.62 -19.47
N HIS A 272 -13.37 -0.56 -20.05
CA HIS A 272 -14.36 -1.64 -20.12
C HIS A 272 -14.76 -2.12 -18.70
N MET A 273 -13.78 -2.34 -17.82
CA MET A 273 -14.02 -2.68 -16.42
C MET A 273 -14.81 -1.58 -15.69
N LEU A 274 -14.41 -0.31 -15.81
CA LEU A 274 -15.09 0.83 -15.20
C LEU A 274 -16.54 0.94 -15.64
N ARG A 275 -16.84 0.78 -16.93
CA ARG A 275 -18.22 0.82 -17.43
C ARG A 275 -19.06 -0.32 -16.84
N THR A 276 -18.50 -1.52 -16.78
CA THR A 276 -19.16 -2.69 -16.18
C THR A 276 -19.43 -2.44 -14.70
N ALA A 277 -18.43 -2.00 -13.93
CA ALA A 277 -18.57 -1.72 -12.51
C ALA A 277 -19.57 -0.58 -12.23
N ARG A 278 -19.49 0.51 -13.02
CA ARG A 278 -20.38 1.68 -12.94
C ARG A 278 -21.84 1.34 -13.27
N SER A 279 -22.09 0.26 -14.02
CA SER A 279 -23.46 -0.22 -14.25
C SER A 279 -24.09 -0.86 -13.00
N MET A 280 -23.27 -1.34 -12.05
CA MET A 280 -23.70 -2.01 -10.82
C MET A 280 -23.71 -1.06 -9.61
N GLN A 281 -22.81 -0.07 -9.59
CA GLN A 281 -22.68 0.89 -8.51
C GLN A 281 -22.16 2.23 -9.02
N HIS A 282 -22.62 3.35 -8.45
CA HIS A 282 -21.99 4.64 -8.72
C HIS A 282 -20.56 4.68 -8.15
N LEU A 283 -19.56 4.79 -9.03
CA LEU A 283 -18.13 4.82 -8.70
C LEU A 283 -17.51 6.09 -9.30
N PRO A 284 -17.56 7.22 -8.58
CA PRO A 284 -17.05 8.49 -9.10
C PRO A 284 -15.52 8.44 -9.23
N SER A 285 -15.02 9.02 -10.32
CA SER A 285 -13.59 9.30 -10.47
C SER A 285 -13.14 10.31 -9.43
N TRP A 286 -11.87 10.27 -9.04
CA TRP A 286 -11.28 11.41 -8.35
C TRP A 286 -11.22 12.63 -9.29
N PRO A 287 -11.62 13.83 -8.83
CA PRO A 287 -11.43 15.05 -9.60
C PRO A 287 -9.97 15.54 -9.56
N ALA A 288 -9.25 15.21 -8.48
CA ALA A 288 -7.82 15.50 -8.24
C ALA A 288 -7.24 14.46 -7.28
N PHE A 289 -5.91 14.32 -7.21
CA PHE A 289 -5.32 13.39 -6.26
C PHE A 289 -5.53 13.86 -4.81
N PRO A 290 -5.84 12.96 -3.86
CA PRO A 290 -5.95 13.32 -2.44
C PRO A 290 -4.64 13.92 -1.91
N MET A 291 -4.78 15.04 -1.20
CA MET A 291 -3.64 15.76 -0.62
C MET A 291 -2.96 14.94 0.49
N PRO A 292 -1.65 15.17 0.73
CA PRO A 292 -0.96 14.58 1.89
C PRO A 292 -1.59 14.95 3.23
N GLN A 293 -1.20 14.22 4.28
CA GLN A 293 -1.61 14.49 5.66
C GLN A 293 -1.37 15.97 6.03
N PRO A 294 -2.38 16.68 6.58
CA PRO A 294 -2.16 18.01 7.13
C PRO A 294 -1.37 17.95 8.43
N GLU A 295 -0.59 18.99 8.73
CA GLU A 295 0.11 19.15 10.00
C GLU A 295 -0.91 19.34 11.15
N LEU A 296 -0.72 18.63 12.26
CA LEU A 296 -1.63 18.66 13.41
C LEU A 296 -1.81 20.07 14.00
N GLU A 297 -0.72 20.83 14.11
CA GLU A 297 -0.74 22.20 14.67
C GLU A 297 -1.46 23.19 13.75
N ARG A 298 -1.52 22.91 12.44
CA ARG A 298 -2.11 23.79 11.43
C ARG A 298 -3.59 23.49 11.18
N ASP A 299 -3.96 22.21 11.09
CA ASP A 299 -5.34 21.79 10.90
C ASP A 299 -5.64 20.50 11.69
N ARG A 300 -5.96 20.69 12.97
CA ARG A 300 -6.31 19.59 13.87
C ARG A 300 -7.52 18.79 13.39
N ALA A 301 -8.54 19.46 12.82
CA ALA A 301 -9.73 18.77 12.34
C ALA A 301 -9.43 17.93 11.09
N GLY A 302 -8.61 18.45 10.17
CA GLY A 302 -8.11 17.72 9.01
C GLY A 302 -7.24 16.52 9.41
N PHE A 303 -6.35 16.69 10.38
CA PHE A 303 -5.51 15.61 10.92
C PHE A 303 -6.38 14.47 11.47
N ALA A 304 -7.42 14.78 12.25
CA ALA A 304 -8.34 13.78 12.77
C ALA A 304 -9.07 13.01 11.65
N ARG A 305 -9.60 13.72 10.64
CA ARG A 305 -10.27 13.10 9.48
C ARG A 305 -9.32 12.22 8.67
N TYR A 306 -8.05 12.61 8.55
CA TYR A 306 -7.04 11.85 7.86
C TYR A 306 -6.77 10.49 8.54
N PHE A 307 -6.56 10.48 9.86
CA PHE A 307 -6.35 9.24 10.62
C PHE A 307 -7.63 8.42 10.84
N ASP A 308 -8.81 9.01 10.60
CA ASP A 308 -10.07 8.28 10.44
C ASP A 308 -10.26 7.68 9.04
N ASN A 309 -9.36 7.99 8.09
CA ASN A 309 -9.53 7.68 6.67
C ASN A 309 -10.96 8.04 6.19
N HIS A 310 -11.45 9.22 6.57
CA HIS A 310 -12.87 9.53 6.58
C HIS A 310 -13.61 9.27 5.25
N ASP A 311 -12.95 9.52 4.13
CA ASP A 311 -13.47 9.33 2.77
C ASP A 311 -12.86 8.10 2.05
N GLY A 312 -12.10 7.27 2.77
CA GLY A 312 -11.39 6.10 2.23
C GLY A 312 -10.15 6.43 1.39
N SER A 313 -9.77 7.70 1.27
CA SER A 313 -8.71 8.17 0.36
C SER A 313 -7.45 8.68 1.08
N ALA A 314 -7.37 8.58 2.41
CA ALA A 314 -6.14 8.89 3.15
C ALA A 314 -5.06 7.81 2.89
N LEU A 315 -3.78 8.17 2.95
CA LEU A 315 -2.70 7.20 2.69
C LEU A 315 -2.58 6.24 3.88
N PRO A 316 -2.67 4.93 3.65
CA PRO A 316 -2.40 3.96 4.69
C PRO A 316 -0.93 4.03 5.13
N PRO A 317 -0.64 3.72 6.40
CA PRO A 317 0.72 3.64 6.90
C PRO A 317 1.65 2.73 6.08
N THR A 318 2.94 3.03 6.13
CA THR A 318 4.03 2.22 5.60
C THR A 318 4.17 0.91 6.40
N TRP A 319 4.76 -0.11 5.77
CA TRP A 319 5.14 -1.36 6.43
C TRP A 319 6.58 -1.74 6.07
N LEU A 320 7.14 -2.66 6.85
CA LEU A 320 8.48 -3.18 6.64
C LEU A 320 8.44 -4.52 5.91
N ALA A 321 9.35 -4.70 4.97
CA ALA A 321 9.60 -5.98 4.33
C ALA A 321 10.93 -6.55 4.83
N GLU A 322 10.83 -7.59 5.66
CA GLU A 322 12.00 -8.25 6.24
C GLU A 322 12.94 -8.76 5.13
N GLY A 323 14.21 -8.40 5.23
CA GLY A 323 15.25 -8.79 4.27
C GLY A 323 15.36 -7.92 3.02
N ASP A 324 14.56 -6.85 2.88
CA ASP A 324 14.64 -5.92 1.75
C ASP A 324 14.47 -4.45 2.18
N GLU A 325 15.61 -3.87 2.56
CA GLU A 325 15.71 -2.45 2.93
C GLU A 325 15.39 -1.53 1.76
N PHE A 326 15.71 -1.95 0.53
CA PHE A 326 15.47 -1.14 -0.66
C PHE A 326 13.97 -0.99 -0.93
N TYR A 327 13.22 -2.09 -0.93
CA TYR A 327 11.77 -2.06 -1.09
C TYR A 327 11.10 -1.31 0.06
N THR A 328 11.57 -1.51 1.30
CA THR A 328 11.09 -0.78 2.48
C THR A 328 11.27 0.73 2.32
N GLN A 329 12.45 1.18 1.90
CA GLN A 329 12.72 2.60 1.67
C GLN A 329 11.88 3.14 0.50
N TRP A 330 11.79 2.40 -0.61
CA TRP A 330 10.99 2.79 -1.77
C TRP A 330 9.50 2.98 -1.42
N LEU A 331 8.94 2.06 -0.63
CA LEU A 331 7.57 2.14 -0.14
C LEU A 331 7.35 3.31 0.83
N SER A 332 8.35 3.63 1.66
CA SER A 332 8.32 4.84 2.48
C SER A 332 8.29 6.09 1.59
N ASP A 333 9.27 6.19 0.68
CA ASP A 333 9.46 7.35 -0.19
C ASP A 333 8.22 7.64 -1.05
N ILE A 334 7.60 6.61 -1.64
CA ILE A 334 6.41 6.79 -2.49
C ILE A 334 5.20 7.37 -1.73
N LYS A 335 5.13 7.17 -0.41
CA LYS A 335 4.05 7.68 0.46
C LYS A 335 4.37 9.06 1.06
N GLN A 336 5.59 9.56 0.90
CA GLN A 336 5.98 10.86 1.46
C GLN A 336 5.22 12.05 0.81
N PRO A 337 5.02 13.16 1.55
CA PRO A 337 4.47 14.39 1.00
C PRO A 337 5.34 14.97 -0.12
N GLU A 338 6.66 14.89 -0.02
CA GLU A 338 7.58 15.40 -1.05
C GLU A 338 7.33 14.71 -2.39
N THR A 339 7.13 13.38 -2.38
CA THR A 339 6.83 12.60 -3.59
C THR A 339 5.49 12.99 -4.22
N PHE A 340 4.51 13.41 -3.41
CA PHE A 340 3.27 13.97 -3.95
C PHE A 340 3.57 15.20 -4.81
N HIS A 341 4.31 16.15 -4.24
CA HIS A 341 4.62 17.42 -4.89
C HIS A 341 5.62 17.28 -6.06
N SER A 342 6.54 16.31 -5.99
CA SER A 342 7.55 16.11 -7.04
C SER A 342 7.09 15.22 -8.20
N ASN A 343 6.12 14.33 -7.97
CA ASN A 343 5.70 13.33 -8.97
C ASN A 343 4.20 13.38 -9.24
N PHE A 344 3.34 13.21 -8.23
CA PHE A 344 1.90 13.11 -8.43
C PHE A 344 1.29 14.41 -8.96
N GLU A 345 1.68 15.57 -8.43
CA GLU A 345 1.26 16.88 -8.96
C GLU A 345 1.78 17.10 -10.39
N VAL A 346 2.99 16.62 -10.70
CA VAL A 346 3.57 16.71 -12.05
C VAL A 346 2.76 15.86 -13.04
N TRP A 347 2.44 14.60 -12.71
CA TRP A 347 1.58 13.75 -13.53
C TRP A 347 0.18 14.33 -13.67
N GLU A 348 -0.40 14.86 -12.58
CA GLU A 348 -1.71 15.49 -12.61
C GLU A 348 -1.75 16.70 -13.56
N SER A 349 -0.68 17.52 -13.54
CA SER A 349 -0.53 18.64 -14.46
C SER A 349 -0.32 18.18 -15.89
N ARG A 350 0.64 17.28 -16.14
CA ARG A 350 1.03 16.86 -17.50
C ARG A 350 -0.11 16.14 -18.22
N TYR A 351 -0.81 15.25 -17.53
CA TYR A 351 -1.91 14.48 -18.14
C TYR A 351 -3.21 15.28 -18.29
N ARG A 352 -3.20 16.57 -17.96
CA ARG A 352 -4.26 17.53 -18.30
C ARG A 352 -3.78 18.66 -19.21
N ASP A 353 -2.49 18.71 -19.55
CA ASP A 353 -1.94 19.73 -20.43
C ASP A 353 -2.19 19.36 -21.90
N PRO A 354 -3.01 20.13 -22.65
CA PRO A 354 -3.27 19.84 -24.05
C PRO A 354 -2.02 19.90 -24.92
N ARG A 355 -1.02 20.72 -24.58
CA ARG A 355 0.23 20.77 -25.34
C ARG A 355 0.98 19.47 -25.20
N TYR A 356 1.11 18.97 -23.97
CA TYR A 356 1.78 17.71 -23.72
C TYR A 356 1.05 16.53 -24.38
N LEU A 357 -0.24 16.38 -24.08
CA LEU A 357 -1.03 15.24 -24.55
C LEU A 357 -1.11 15.16 -26.08
N SER A 358 -1.14 16.31 -26.78
CA SER A 358 -1.18 16.33 -28.25
C SER A 358 0.06 15.73 -28.92
N THR A 359 1.15 15.50 -28.18
CA THR A 359 2.38 14.94 -28.73
C THR A 359 2.43 13.41 -28.70
N LEU A 360 1.46 12.76 -28.03
CA LEU A 360 1.49 11.32 -27.77
C LEU A 360 0.39 10.61 -28.58
N THR A 361 0.73 9.49 -29.20
CA THR A 361 -0.29 8.53 -29.63
C THR A 361 -0.99 7.91 -28.41
N LEU A 362 -2.14 7.28 -28.62
CA LEU A 362 -2.90 6.63 -27.55
C LEU A 362 -2.10 5.50 -26.89
N GLY A 363 -1.36 4.71 -27.67
CA GLY A 363 -0.47 3.68 -27.16
C GLY A 363 0.70 4.24 -26.36
N GLN A 364 1.31 5.34 -26.81
CA GLN A 364 2.38 6.02 -26.04
C GLN A 364 1.84 6.55 -24.72
N PHE A 365 0.70 7.23 -24.74
CA PHE A 365 0.09 7.77 -23.53
C PHE A 365 -0.27 6.66 -22.54
N GLY A 366 -0.86 5.56 -23.01
CA GLY A 366 -1.21 4.43 -22.15
C GLY A 366 0.00 3.75 -21.53
N SER A 367 1.05 3.53 -22.32
CA SER A 367 2.30 2.93 -21.83
C SER A 367 2.99 3.82 -20.80
N GLU A 368 3.01 5.14 -21.01
CA GLU A 368 3.60 6.10 -20.07
C GLU A 368 2.81 6.18 -18.75
N VAL A 369 1.48 6.24 -18.83
CA VAL A 369 0.62 6.26 -17.63
C VAL A 369 0.79 4.96 -16.84
N GLU A 370 0.78 3.81 -17.52
CA GLU A 370 0.89 2.51 -16.87
C GLU A 370 2.21 2.34 -16.12
N LEU A 371 3.33 2.66 -16.77
CA LEU A 371 4.66 2.37 -16.23
C LEU A 371 5.20 3.47 -15.31
N GLY A 372 4.60 4.65 -15.35
CA GLY A 372 4.92 5.76 -14.47
C GLY A 372 3.95 5.88 -13.30
N LEU A 373 2.72 6.26 -13.59
CA LEU A 373 1.73 6.68 -12.59
C LEU A 373 0.93 5.52 -12.00
N HIS A 374 0.46 4.58 -12.82
CA HIS A 374 -0.47 3.52 -12.42
C HIS A 374 0.10 2.63 -11.32
N ASP A 375 1.30 2.06 -11.52
CA ASP A 375 1.94 1.19 -10.53
C ASP A 375 2.16 1.93 -9.20
N TRP A 376 2.44 3.24 -9.28
CA TRP A 376 2.65 4.10 -8.13
C TRP A 376 1.34 4.44 -7.39
N LEU A 377 0.22 4.60 -8.09
CA LEU A 377 -1.10 4.79 -7.47
C LEU A 377 -1.49 3.58 -6.62
N HIS A 378 -1.27 2.36 -7.13
CA HIS A 378 -1.55 1.14 -6.37
C HIS A 378 -0.74 1.09 -5.08
N MET A 379 0.59 1.26 -5.15
CA MET A 379 1.46 1.11 -3.97
C MET A 379 1.36 2.29 -2.99
N ARG A 380 1.09 3.50 -3.47
CA ARG A 380 0.89 4.67 -2.60
C ARG A 380 -0.35 4.53 -1.72
N TRP A 381 -1.46 3.99 -2.25
CA TRP A 381 -2.69 3.76 -1.48
C TRP A 381 -2.84 2.35 -0.95
N ALA A 382 -1.89 1.45 -1.21
CA ALA A 382 -1.89 0.11 -0.61
C ALA A 382 -1.74 0.20 0.92
N SER A 383 -2.54 -0.57 1.63
CA SER A 383 -2.28 -1.00 3.00
C SER A 383 -1.48 -2.29 3.01
N VAL A 384 -0.94 -2.66 4.17
CA VAL A 384 -0.17 -3.90 4.31
C VAL A 384 -1.03 -5.11 3.92
N PRO A 385 -0.56 -5.96 2.99
CA PRO A 385 -1.25 -7.20 2.64
C PRO A 385 -1.35 -8.12 3.86
N ARG A 386 -2.49 -8.81 4.01
CA ARG A 386 -2.75 -9.72 5.13
C ARG A 386 -3.25 -11.07 4.66
N ASP A 387 -2.92 -12.12 5.39
CA ASP A 387 -3.52 -13.44 5.19
C ASP A 387 -4.99 -13.37 5.66
N PRO A 388 -5.98 -13.60 4.77
CA PRO A 388 -7.38 -13.46 5.15
C PRO A 388 -7.85 -14.48 6.19
N SER A 389 -7.11 -15.57 6.41
CA SER A 389 -7.48 -16.59 7.38
C SER A 389 -7.22 -16.20 8.84
N ASN A 390 -6.27 -15.29 9.09
CA ASN A 390 -5.85 -14.92 10.45
C ASN A 390 -5.49 -13.44 10.63
N GLY A 391 -5.50 -12.63 9.57
CA GLY A 391 -5.17 -11.20 9.59
C GLY A 391 -3.68 -10.88 9.75
N ALA A 392 -2.81 -11.89 9.75
CA ALA A 392 -1.37 -11.70 9.88
C ALA A 392 -0.83 -10.91 8.69
N PRO A 393 0.07 -9.91 8.92
CA PRO A 393 0.76 -9.23 7.83
C PRO A 393 1.57 -10.20 6.97
N VAL A 394 1.50 -10.04 5.65
CA VAL A 394 2.27 -10.82 4.67
C VAL A 394 2.98 -9.85 3.73
N PRO A 395 4.07 -9.17 4.14
CA PRO A 395 4.65 -8.02 3.41
C PRO A 395 4.95 -8.25 1.91
N TRP A 396 5.16 -9.50 1.54
CA TRP A 396 5.45 -9.98 0.18
C TRP A 396 4.21 -10.35 -0.64
N ALA A 397 3.02 -10.10 -0.08
CA ALA A 397 1.73 -10.54 -0.58
C ALA A 397 1.66 -12.06 -0.83
N ARG A 398 0.60 -12.46 -1.53
CA ARG A 398 0.33 -13.85 -1.91
C ARG A 398 1.31 -14.29 -3.01
N ASP A 399 1.76 -15.53 -2.98
CA ASP A 399 2.43 -16.16 -4.14
C ASP A 399 1.50 -16.12 -5.36
N PRO A 400 1.92 -15.56 -6.51
CA PRO A 400 1.09 -15.44 -7.70
C PRO A 400 0.41 -16.75 -8.16
N ALA A 401 0.99 -17.91 -7.87
CA ALA A 401 0.46 -19.24 -8.18
C ALA A 401 -0.28 -19.94 -7.02
N ASP A 402 -0.40 -19.32 -5.84
CA ASP A 402 -1.23 -19.82 -4.74
C ASP A 402 -2.71 -19.50 -4.97
N PHE A 403 -3.49 -20.50 -5.35
CA PHE A 403 -4.93 -20.40 -5.59
C PHE A 403 -5.78 -20.98 -4.46
N SER A 404 -5.26 -21.00 -3.23
CA SER A 404 -6.02 -21.42 -2.05
C SER A 404 -7.29 -20.59 -1.88
N ALA A 405 -8.39 -21.24 -1.49
CA ALA A 405 -9.71 -20.62 -1.38
C ALA A 405 -9.73 -19.36 -0.48
N ARG A 406 -8.86 -19.32 0.54
CA ARG A 406 -8.70 -18.17 1.45
C ARG A 406 -8.41 -16.85 0.73
N TRP A 407 -7.77 -16.88 -0.45
CA TRP A 407 -7.42 -15.66 -1.17
C TRP A 407 -8.57 -15.07 -1.98
N TYR A 408 -9.65 -15.82 -2.21
CA TYR A 408 -10.79 -15.36 -3.00
C TYR A 408 -11.82 -14.56 -2.17
N VAL A 409 -11.64 -14.48 -0.85
CA VAL A 409 -12.57 -13.77 0.05
C VAL A 409 -12.49 -12.24 -0.13
N PRO A 410 -13.54 -11.48 0.21
CA PRO A 410 -13.56 -10.02 0.08
C PRO A 410 -12.44 -9.28 0.82
N GLU A 411 -11.96 -9.84 1.94
CA GLU A 411 -10.91 -9.26 2.77
C GLU A 411 -9.54 -9.25 2.08
N ASN A 412 -9.37 -10.01 0.98
CA ASN A 412 -8.23 -9.86 0.09
C ASN A 412 -8.52 -8.80 -0.98
N ASP A 413 -8.23 -7.55 -0.64
CA ASP A 413 -8.37 -6.34 -1.47
C ASP A 413 -7.04 -5.57 -1.60
N PHE A 414 -5.91 -6.27 -1.53
CA PHE A 414 -4.57 -5.68 -1.63
C PHE A 414 -4.33 -5.01 -3.00
N LEU A 415 -4.02 -3.71 -2.99
CA LEU A 415 -3.79 -2.93 -4.21
C LEU A 415 -2.55 -3.35 -5.01
N GLY A 416 -1.53 -3.91 -4.36
CA GLY A 416 -0.29 -4.32 -5.04
C GLY A 416 -0.35 -5.65 -5.80
N ASP A 417 -1.45 -6.40 -5.74
CA ASP A 417 -1.65 -7.64 -6.52
C ASP A 417 -2.87 -7.48 -7.44
N PRO A 418 -2.73 -7.56 -8.78
CA PRO A 418 -3.88 -7.53 -9.69
C PRO A 418 -4.95 -8.59 -9.40
N PHE A 419 -4.61 -9.69 -8.73
CA PHE A 419 -5.59 -10.67 -8.26
C PHE A 419 -6.61 -10.10 -7.25
N SER A 420 -6.28 -9.00 -6.56
CA SER A 420 -7.13 -8.38 -5.55
C SER A 420 -7.31 -6.87 -5.64
N SER A 421 -6.48 -6.16 -6.40
CA SER A 421 -6.49 -4.69 -6.43
C SER A 421 -7.84 -4.10 -6.84
N HIS A 422 -8.53 -4.71 -7.80
CA HIS A 422 -9.87 -4.29 -8.26
C HIS A 422 -10.97 -4.44 -7.20
N VAL A 423 -10.74 -5.17 -6.11
CA VAL A 423 -11.68 -5.29 -4.99
C VAL A 423 -11.58 -4.07 -4.06
N ASN A 424 -10.43 -3.40 -4.03
CA ASN A 424 -10.26 -2.20 -3.23
C ASN A 424 -11.10 -1.05 -3.80
N PRO A 425 -11.90 -0.32 -3.01
CA PRO A 425 -12.71 0.78 -3.54
C PRO A 425 -11.87 1.91 -4.14
N VAL A 426 -10.66 2.18 -3.64
CA VAL A 426 -9.77 3.24 -4.14
C VAL A 426 -9.30 2.97 -5.57
N PHE A 427 -9.22 1.69 -5.98
CA PHE A 427 -8.95 1.28 -7.35
C PHE A 427 -9.84 2.04 -8.34
N TRP A 428 -11.15 2.06 -8.08
CA TRP A 428 -12.13 2.66 -8.98
C TRP A 428 -12.02 4.18 -9.03
N CYS A 429 -11.58 4.81 -7.94
CA CYS A 429 -11.40 6.25 -7.87
C CYS A 429 -10.26 6.72 -8.78
N PHE A 430 -9.08 6.12 -8.66
CA PHE A 430 -7.93 6.52 -9.47
C PHE A 430 -7.97 5.94 -10.89
N HIS A 431 -8.55 4.75 -11.12
CA HIS A 431 -8.78 4.28 -12.49
C HIS A 431 -9.80 5.15 -13.21
N GLY A 432 -10.83 5.63 -12.50
CA GLY A 432 -11.74 6.65 -13.04
C GLY A 432 -11.00 7.93 -13.42
N TRP A 433 -10.09 8.40 -12.55
CA TRP A 433 -9.25 9.57 -12.85
C TRP A 433 -8.40 9.35 -14.11
N ILE A 434 -7.79 8.17 -14.27
CA ILE A 434 -7.00 7.78 -15.46
C ILE A 434 -7.88 7.77 -16.71
N ASP A 435 -9.06 7.13 -16.63
CA ASP A 435 -10.02 7.03 -17.74
C ASP A 435 -10.50 8.40 -18.23
N ASP A 436 -10.70 9.36 -17.31
CA ASP A 436 -11.09 10.72 -17.66
C ASP A 436 -10.00 11.45 -18.46
N ARG A 437 -8.70 11.09 -18.29
CA ARG A 437 -7.59 11.69 -19.07
C ARG A 437 -7.63 11.31 -20.55
N LEU A 438 -8.31 10.24 -20.93
CA LEU A 438 -8.55 9.93 -22.35
C LEU A 438 -9.36 11.03 -23.05
N GLU A 439 -10.28 11.66 -22.32
CA GLU A 439 -11.06 12.76 -22.85
C GLU A 439 -10.24 14.06 -22.91
N ASP A 440 -9.31 14.26 -21.98
CA ASP A 440 -8.31 15.34 -22.07
C ASP A 440 -7.39 15.15 -23.28
N TRP A 441 -6.92 13.92 -23.52
CA TRP A 441 -6.10 13.55 -24.68
C TRP A 441 -6.86 13.75 -25.99
N PHE A 442 -8.12 13.30 -26.07
CA PHE A 442 -8.96 13.55 -27.25
C PHE A 442 -9.13 15.05 -27.52
N ARG A 443 -9.47 15.84 -26.48
CA ARG A 443 -9.60 17.30 -26.60
C ARG A 443 -8.29 17.98 -27.02
N ALA A 444 -7.15 17.46 -26.56
CA ALA A 444 -5.84 17.94 -26.96
C ALA A 444 -5.60 17.74 -28.47
N HIS A 445 -5.88 16.55 -28.98
CA HIS A 445 -5.75 16.28 -30.41
C HIS A 445 -6.78 17.02 -31.26
N GLU A 446 -8.02 17.14 -30.82
CA GLU A 446 -8.99 17.97 -31.56
C GLU A 446 -8.55 19.44 -31.65
N ARG A 447 -7.81 19.93 -30.65
CA ARG A 447 -7.26 21.29 -30.65
C ARG A 447 -6.06 21.46 -31.58
N PHE A 448 -5.10 20.53 -31.56
CA PHE A 448 -3.82 20.67 -32.28
C PHE A 448 -3.79 19.93 -33.63
N HIS A 449 -4.66 18.95 -33.82
CA HIS A 449 -4.75 18.02 -34.96
C HIS A 449 -6.22 17.81 -35.38
N PRO A 450 -6.97 18.88 -35.69
CA PRO A 450 -8.42 18.81 -35.86
C PRO A 450 -8.84 17.83 -36.96
N GLY A 451 -9.72 16.88 -36.62
CA GLY A 451 -10.25 15.89 -37.56
C GLY A 451 -9.31 14.70 -37.82
N GLU A 452 -8.12 14.65 -37.21
CA GLU A 452 -7.24 13.48 -37.29
C GLU A 452 -7.63 12.35 -36.32
N LEU A 453 -8.58 12.61 -35.41
CA LEU A 453 -9.20 11.62 -34.54
C LEU A 453 -10.69 11.50 -34.81
N THR A 454 -11.21 10.28 -34.72
CA THR A 454 -12.64 10.00 -34.85
C THR A 454 -13.09 9.11 -33.71
N ARG A 455 -14.18 9.50 -33.05
CA ARG A 455 -14.81 8.65 -32.04
C ARG A 455 -15.48 7.45 -32.70
N ARG A 456 -15.42 6.29 -32.04
CA ARG A 456 -16.02 5.03 -32.50
C ARG A 456 -16.45 4.20 -31.30
N GLU A 457 -17.52 3.43 -31.43
CA GLU A 457 -17.80 2.38 -30.46
C GLU A 457 -17.05 1.09 -30.82
N VAL A 458 -16.32 0.52 -29.86
CA VAL A 458 -15.61 -0.76 -30.00
C VAL A 458 -16.07 -1.67 -28.87
N ASN A 459 -16.67 -2.82 -29.20
CA ASN A 459 -17.22 -3.76 -28.21
C ASN A 459 -18.15 -3.12 -27.15
N GLY A 460 -19.02 -2.18 -27.55
CA GLY A 460 -19.92 -1.46 -26.63
C GLY A 460 -19.25 -0.40 -25.75
N VAL A 461 -17.97 -0.10 -26.00
CA VAL A 461 -17.19 0.92 -25.29
C VAL A 461 -17.01 2.15 -26.19
N PRO A 462 -17.37 3.37 -25.72
CA PRO A 462 -17.01 4.61 -26.38
C PRO A 462 -15.50 4.76 -26.47
N TRP A 463 -14.99 4.80 -27.69
CA TRP A 463 -13.58 4.70 -28.02
C TRP A 463 -13.21 5.57 -29.23
N PHE A 464 -12.08 5.26 -29.86
CA PHE A 464 -11.51 5.98 -30.99
C PHE A 464 -11.20 5.02 -32.14
N ALA A 465 -11.37 5.49 -33.37
CA ALA A 465 -11.00 4.75 -34.58
C ALA A 465 -9.46 4.70 -34.74
N PRO A 466 -8.90 3.64 -35.36
CA PRO A 466 -7.48 3.60 -35.70
C PRO A 466 -7.11 4.74 -36.65
N GLY A 467 -5.88 5.22 -36.55
CA GLY A 467 -5.38 6.31 -37.38
C GLY A 467 -3.98 6.72 -36.96
N ARG A 468 -3.59 7.95 -37.29
CA ARG A 468 -2.26 8.48 -36.95
C ARG A 468 -1.96 8.42 -35.44
N TRP A 469 -2.99 8.63 -34.62
CA TRP A 469 -2.87 8.78 -33.17
C TRP A 469 -3.39 7.56 -32.38
N VAL A 470 -3.93 6.55 -33.06
CA VAL A 470 -4.46 5.32 -32.46
C VAL A 470 -3.95 4.14 -33.28
N GLU A 471 -3.02 3.39 -32.71
CA GLU A 471 -2.18 2.42 -33.44
C GLU A 471 -2.92 1.15 -33.85
N VAL A 472 -3.91 0.74 -33.06
CA VAL A 472 -4.62 -0.53 -33.20
C VAL A 472 -6.13 -0.34 -33.08
N ASP A 473 -6.90 -1.16 -33.78
CA ASP A 473 -8.37 -1.19 -33.73
C ASP A 473 -8.94 -2.42 -33.01
N ASP A 474 -8.06 -3.28 -32.50
CA ASP A 474 -8.34 -4.54 -31.84
C ASP A 474 -7.82 -4.57 -30.38
N PRO A 475 -8.31 -3.70 -29.49
CA PRO A 475 -7.84 -3.69 -28.10
C PRO A 475 -8.12 -5.03 -27.40
N TRP A 476 -7.17 -5.46 -26.58
CA TRP A 476 -7.13 -6.81 -26.00
C TRP A 476 -7.85 -6.91 -24.65
N LEU A 477 -8.96 -7.64 -24.61
CA LEU A 477 -9.69 -8.05 -23.41
C LEU A 477 -9.47 -9.55 -23.07
N GLY A 478 -8.25 -10.05 -23.29
CA GLY A 478 -7.99 -11.48 -23.15
C GLY A 478 -8.69 -12.32 -24.25
N PRO A 479 -9.07 -13.56 -23.93
CA PRO A 479 -9.69 -14.47 -24.89
C PRO A 479 -11.02 -13.98 -25.48
N LEU A 480 -11.71 -13.04 -24.82
CA LEU A 480 -12.96 -12.46 -25.32
C LEU A 480 -12.81 -11.75 -26.67
N THR A 481 -11.62 -11.25 -26.97
CA THR A 481 -11.32 -10.51 -28.22
C THR A 481 -10.30 -11.23 -29.09
N HIS A 482 -9.34 -11.95 -28.49
CA HIS A 482 -8.22 -12.58 -29.21
C HIS A 482 -8.01 -14.05 -28.83
N GLY A 483 -9.06 -14.70 -28.31
CA GLY A 483 -9.11 -16.15 -28.08
C GLY A 483 -9.14 -16.93 -29.40
N CYS A 484 -8.85 -18.23 -29.31
CA CYS A 484 -8.79 -19.11 -30.49
C CYS A 484 -9.98 -20.09 -30.56
N SER A 485 -10.82 -20.18 -29.53
CA SER A 485 -11.93 -21.12 -29.44
C SER A 485 -13.29 -20.42 -29.48
N THR A 486 -14.20 -20.92 -30.33
CA THR A 486 -15.64 -20.63 -30.26
C THR A 486 -16.39 -21.67 -29.40
N THR A 487 -15.66 -22.54 -28.69
CA THR A 487 -16.25 -23.62 -27.89
C THR A 487 -16.81 -23.06 -26.59
N PRO A 488 -18.10 -23.29 -26.27
CA PRO A 488 -18.66 -22.94 -24.98
C PRO A 488 -17.86 -23.60 -23.84
N GLY A 489 -17.49 -22.80 -22.84
CA GLY A 489 -16.92 -23.26 -21.58
C GLY A 489 -17.95 -23.98 -20.72
N LEU A 490 -17.53 -24.46 -19.55
CA LEU A 490 -18.39 -25.16 -18.59
C LEU A 490 -19.54 -24.27 -18.08
N ALA A 491 -19.37 -22.95 -18.12
CA ALA A 491 -20.40 -21.96 -17.83
C ALA A 491 -21.08 -21.47 -19.14
N SER A 492 -22.42 -21.42 -19.13
CA SER A 492 -23.21 -20.95 -20.27
C SER A 492 -22.80 -19.53 -20.71
N GLY A 493 -22.55 -19.35 -22.01
CA GLY A 493 -22.20 -18.06 -22.61
C GLY A 493 -20.72 -17.64 -22.48
N LYS A 494 -19.85 -18.48 -21.92
CA LYS A 494 -18.41 -18.19 -21.77
C LYS A 494 -17.57 -19.14 -22.62
N THR A 495 -16.31 -18.80 -22.90
CA THR A 495 -15.39 -19.69 -23.61
C THR A 495 -14.56 -20.53 -22.64
N VAL A 496 -14.00 -21.65 -23.10
CA VAL A 496 -13.12 -22.52 -22.29
C VAL A 496 -11.89 -21.76 -21.76
N GLU A 497 -11.42 -20.75 -22.49
CA GLU A 497 -10.27 -19.94 -22.07
C GLU A 497 -10.55 -19.07 -20.83
N MET A 498 -11.81 -18.68 -20.61
CA MET A 498 -12.24 -17.93 -19.43
C MET A 498 -12.57 -18.84 -18.24
N ASP A 499 -12.38 -20.16 -18.37
CA ASP A 499 -12.54 -21.09 -17.25
C ASP A 499 -11.46 -20.86 -16.18
N PRO A 500 -11.81 -20.79 -14.88
CA PRO A 500 -10.85 -20.59 -13.80
C PRO A 500 -9.68 -21.58 -13.81
N GLU A 501 -9.87 -22.85 -14.14
CA GLU A 501 -8.77 -23.82 -14.17
C GLU A 501 -7.83 -23.59 -15.36
N THR A 502 -8.36 -23.15 -16.51
CA THR A 502 -7.55 -22.70 -17.65
C THR A 502 -6.69 -21.50 -17.28
N MET A 503 -7.26 -20.50 -16.59
CA MET A 503 -6.52 -19.31 -16.16
C MET A 503 -5.46 -19.64 -15.10
N LYS A 504 -5.76 -20.51 -14.14
CA LYS A 504 -4.77 -21.03 -13.18
C LYS A 504 -3.62 -21.74 -13.88
N LEU A 505 -3.90 -22.54 -14.92
CA LEU A 505 -2.87 -23.18 -15.73
C LEU A 505 -2.00 -22.15 -16.45
N ALA A 506 -2.60 -21.11 -17.04
CA ALA A 506 -1.88 -20.03 -17.71
C ALA A 506 -0.93 -19.28 -16.75
N LEU A 507 -1.41 -18.98 -15.55
CA LEU A 507 -0.60 -18.34 -14.50
C LEU A 507 0.56 -19.25 -14.06
N ARG A 508 0.32 -20.56 -13.90
CA ARG A 508 1.40 -21.54 -13.62
C ARG A 508 2.40 -21.64 -14.77
N ILE A 509 1.96 -21.50 -16.03
CA ILE A 509 2.88 -21.45 -17.18
C ILE A 509 3.75 -20.20 -17.11
N THR A 510 3.15 -19.07 -16.76
CA THR A 510 3.80 -17.76 -16.69
C THR A 510 4.86 -17.73 -15.59
N PHE A 511 4.46 -18.02 -14.36
CA PHE A 511 5.31 -17.91 -13.17
C PHE A 511 6.12 -19.18 -12.83
N GLY A 512 5.73 -20.34 -13.36
CA GLY A 512 6.42 -21.60 -13.09
C GLY A 512 7.80 -21.69 -13.74
N ASP A 513 8.68 -22.41 -13.10
CA ASP A 513 10.02 -22.76 -13.56
C ASP A 513 10.00 -23.87 -14.63
N GLU A 514 10.95 -23.84 -15.58
CA GLU A 514 10.88 -24.67 -16.80
C GLU A 514 10.82 -26.18 -16.53
N LYS A 515 11.47 -26.66 -15.46
CA LYS A 515 11.43 -28.07 -15.05
C LYS A 515 10.04 -28.51 -14.62
N THR A 516 9.29 -27.62 -13.98
CA THR A 516 7.92 -27.85 -13.50
C THR A 516 6.94 -27.84 -14.69
N LEU A 517 7.25 -27.06 -15.73
CA LEU A 517 6.46 -26.97 -16.95
C LEU A 517 6.48 -28.24 -17.80
N ASP A 518 7.60 -28.97 -17.87
CA ASP A 518 7.67 -30.23 -18.62
C ASP A 518 6.64 -31.26 -18.11
N SER A 519 6.36 -31.23 -16.80
CA SER A 519 5.33 -32.07 -16.18
C SER A 519 3.90 -31.60 -16.52
N LEU A 520 3.69 -30.27 -16.62
CA LEU A 520 2.41 -29.65 -16.96
C LEU A 520 2.10 -29.77 -18.46
N PHE A 521 3.10 -29.68 -19.35
CA PHE A 521 2.93 -29.79 -20.80
C PHE A 521 2.49 -31.18 -21.25
N ARG A 522 2.73 -32.24 -20.48
CA ARG A 522 2.12 -33.56 -20.72
C ARG A 522 0.60 -33.55 -20.57
N LYS A 523 0.04 -32.60 -19.80
CA LYS A 523 -1.40 -32.42 -19.56
C LYS A 523 -2.06 -31.47 -20.56
N ILE A 524 -1.28 -30.72 -21.35
CA ILE A 524 -1.79 -29.85 -22.42
C ILE A 524 -1.76 -30.63 -23.73
N PRO A 525 -2.91 -30.91 -24.39
CA PRO A 525 -2.92 -31.70 -25.61
C PRO A 525 -2.17 -30.98 -26.75
N ARG A 526 -0.99 -31.51 -27.11
CA ARG A 526 -0.20 -31.07 -28.27
C ARG A 526 -0.84 -31.57 -29.57
N ARG A 527 -1.76 -30.81 -30.16
CA ARG A 527 -2.32 -31.08 -31.50
C ARG A 527 -2.05 -29.95 -32.50
N PRO A 528 -1.72 -30.24 -33.77
CA PRO A 528 -1.58 -29.26 -34.85
C PRO A 528 -2.89 -28.50 -35.16
N TRP A 529 -2.78 -27.25 -35.63
CA TRP A 529 -3.90 -26.28 -35.80
C TRP A 529 -5.13 -26.83 -36.55
N TYR A 530 -4.95 -27.50 -37.70
CA TYR A 530 -6.07 -28.06 -38.49
C TYR A 530 -6.57 -29.45 -38.02
N ALA A 531 -5.95 -30.04 -37.00
CA ALA A 531 -6.30 -31.37 -36.48
C ALA A 531 -6.98 -31.31 -35.09
N ARG A 532 -7.33 -30.12 -34.61
CA ARG A 532 -8.03 -29.96 -33.32
C ARG A 532 -9.51 -30.37 -33.36
N HIS A 533 -10.10 -30.57 -34.56
CA HIS A 533 -11.54 -30.81 -34.74
C HIS A 533 -11.92 -31.97 -35.69
N LEU A 534 -11.12 -33.04 -35.80
CA LEU A 534 -11.55 -34.24 -36.52
C LEU A 534 -12.66 -34.98 -35.73
N VAL A 535 -13.88 -34.96 -36.25
CA VAL A 535 -15.01 -35.78 -35.77
C VAL A 535 -14.96 -37.12 -36.52
N THR A 536 -14.73 -38.22 -35.79
CA THR A 536 -14.93 -39.57 -36.34
C THR A 536 -16.43 -39.90 -36.29
N LYS A 537 -17.04 -40.18 -37.45
CA LYS A 537 -18.33 -40.88 -37.49
C LYS A 537 -18.14 -42.26 -36.87
N ALA A 538 -18.94 -42.62 -35.88
CA ALA A 538 -19.00 -43.98 -35.38
C ALA A 538 -19.43 -44.92 -36.53
N PRO A 539 -18.85 -46.13 -36.65
CA PRO A 539 -19.30 -47.10 -37.64
C PRO A 539 -20.72 -47.57 -37.25
N HIS A 540 -21.58 -47.70 -38.26
CA HIS A 540 -22.85 -48.41 -38.13
C HIS A 540 -22.59 -49.80 -37.55
N ARG A 541 -23.26 -50.12 -36.44
CA ARG A 541 -23.46 -51.50 -36.02
C ARG A 541 -24.65 -52.04 -36.81
N GLU A 542 -24.42 -53.06 -37.62
CA GLU A 542 -25.39 -54.15 -37.82
C GLU A 542 -25.16 -55.20 -36.73
#